data_AF-A0A7S3KRN5-F1
#
_entry.id   AF-A0A7S3KRN5-F1
#
_cell.length_a   1.000
_cell.length_b   1.000
_cell.length_c   1.000
_cell.angle_alpha   90.00
_cell.angle_beta   90.00
_cell.angle_gamma   90.00
#
_symmetry.space_group_name_H-M   'P 1'
#
loop_
_entity.id
_entity.type
_entity.pdbx_description
1 polymer ?
#
loop_
_entity_poly.entity_id
_entity_poly.type
_entity_poly.pdbx_seq_one_letter_code
_entity_poly.pdbx_strand_id
1 'polypeptide(L)'
;MINDEINMTANLNTEKTYFQIHISMPTDHYVGIGFGEDMFNVPMVVADGITPPSDETPIIHDCFSIGHKLPVDNTENVYNLIEHELEENQWSLTFERPIKLERDGRDETMDITKPMIMVYGFRDEAYKFHGKGNRGLFNMTIDPSTGKAYFNGGIPDGNIYFKVHGILMYIGWSIMTFISIVSGRYMKHYYNFRMIIHASVGLLIAVNTVVVIIFALTKYGSPDSSARVAHKPIGIAIMVVSVVQCLEGMTVKQVAGSNSVQSIWGKRSKIVHQVVGYLLIILSNLQVATGLVNYESPVTNLIYLHFAVFVLMLGILEGIYRYKFQYKKKGVIKKMGVPEYSEFEFNEMLNDGQKLVLFNNFIIDVDSFQDQHPGTAYVISENIGKDIGKYFYGAYSMSPDISPYTHSNYAANLLEKLIIGKIKPILTKTQRGNGINLSGTKEAESLLSSKNITTHQSEILNPLQTQDYTFIIKEKEKIAPGLARVMLQSLDANVKKFYPGLKLSGKSWSITSLQNFVSRYYTICNCMGSQIYDEYIKAITC
;
A
#
# COMPACT_ATOMS: atom_id res chain seq x y z
N MET A 1 -27.41 -42.82 -7.32
CA MET A 1 -26.12 -43.29 -6.80
C MET A 1 -25.52 -42.16 -5.97
N ILE A 2 -25.38 -42.37 -4.67
CA ILE A 2 -24.80 -41.39 -3.72
C ILE A 2 -23.28 -41.53 -3.74
N ASN A 3 -22.80 -42.78 -3.78
CA ASN A 3 -21.43 -43.21 -4.05
C ASN A 3 -21.50 -44.60 -4.73
N ASP A 4 -20.37 -45.15 -5.16
CA ASP A 4 -20.25 -46.50 -5.74
C ASP A 4 -20.87 -47.60 -4.85
N GLU A 5 -20.97 -47.36 -3.53
CA GLU A 5 -21.47 -48.31 -2.53
C GLU A 5 -22.88 -48.01 -2.01
N ILE A 6 -23.40 -46.80 -2.25
CA ILE A 6 -24.71 -46.38 -1.71
C ILE A 6 -25.65 -45.99 -2.84
N ASN A 7 -26.70 -46.80 -3.00
CA ASN A 7 -27.74 -46.57 -3.99
C ASN A 7 -29.01 -46.10 -3.30
N MET A 8 -29.64 -45.09 -3.88
CA MET A 8 -30.91 -44.57 -3.42
C MET A 8 -31.85 -44.47 -4.61
N THR A 9 -33.07 -44.97 -4.43
CA THR A 9 -34.20 -44.67 -5.30
C THR A 9 -35.36 -44.18 -4.45
N ALA A 10 -36.30 -43.46 -5.04
CA ALA A 10 -37.51 -43.09 -4.34
C ALA A 10 -38.69 -42.95 -5.28
N ASN A 11 -39.87 -43.27 -4.78
CA ASN A 11 -41.12 -43.24 -5.51
C ASN A 11 -42.22 -42.66 -4.65
N LEU A 12 -43.10 -41.90 -5.27
CA LEU A 12 -44.36 -41.47 -4.70
C LEU A 12 -45.35 -42.63 -4.75
N ASN A 13 -46.00 -42.94 -3.63
CA ASN A 13 -47.10 -43.90 -3.62
C ASN A 13 -48.23 -43.41 -4.57
N THR A 14 -48.98 -44.34 -5.16
CA THR A 14 -50.10 -44.08 -6.09
C THR A 14 -51.16 -43.14 -5.52
N GLU A 15 -51.39 -43.16 -4.21
CA GLU A 15 -52.33 -42.25 -3.53
C GLU A 15 -51.73 -40.87 -3.20
N LYS A 16 -50.43 -40.67 -3.44
CA LYS A 16 -49.69 -39.42 -3.16
C LYS A 16 -49.78 -38.99 -1.69
N THR A 17 -49.78 -39.95 -0.79
CA THR A 17 -49.80 -39.73 0.66
C THR A 17 -48.42 -39.91 1.30
N TYR A 18 -47.64 -40.85 0.76
CA TYR A 18 -46.31 -41.20 1.24
C TYR A 18 -45.26 -41.18 0.14
N PHE A 19 -44.03 -40.92 0.58
CA PHE A 19 -42.81 -41.00 -0.19
C PHE A 19 -42.04 -42.25 0.26
N GLN A 20 -41.91 -43.22 -0.65
CA GLN A 20 -41.18 -44.45 -0.40
C GLN A 20 -39.72 -44.25 -0.83
N ILE A 21 -38.80 -44.45 0.10
CA ILE A 21 -37.36 -44.35 -0.13
C ILE A 21 -36.77 -45.74 -0.02
N HIS A 22 -36.02 -46.12 -1.04
CA HIS A 22 -35.24 -47.34 -1.05
C HIS A 22 -33.75 -46.98 -1.00
N ILE A 23 -33.04 -47.50 0.01
CA ILE A 23 -31.60 -47.32 0.19
C ILE A 23 -30.94 -48.68 0.16
N SER A 24 -29.83 -48.76 -0.56
CA SER A 24 -28.91 -49.87 -0.44
C SER A 24 -27.55 -49.38 0.04
N MET A 25 -27.02 -49.98 1.11
CA MET A 25 -25.82 -49.52 1.82
C MET A 25 -25.06 -50.70 2.46
N PRO A 26 -23.75 -50.59 2.71
CA PRO A 26 -23.03 -51.63 3.45
C PRO A 26 -23.54 -51.81 4.88
N THR A 27 -23.38 -53.02 5.43
CA THR A 27 -23.82 -53.38 6.79
C THR A 27 -23.06 -52.66 7.89
N ASP A 28 -21.83 -52.26 7.66
CA ASP A 28 -20.99 -51.52 8.60
C ASP A 28 -21.14 -50.00 8.45
N HIS A 29 -22.17 -49.53 7.75
CA HIS A 29 -22.40 -48.10 7.50
C HIS A 29 -23.71 -47.59 8.11
N TYR A 30 -23.74 -46.29 8.40
CA TYR A 30 -24.98 -45.53 8.48
C TYR A 30 -25.12 -44.60 7.28
N VAL A 31 -26.36 -44.33 6.88
CA VAL A 31 -26.72 -43.36 5.83
C VAL A 31 -27.81 -42.43 6.35
N GLY A 32 -27.46 -41.15 6.47
CA GLY A 32 -28.38 -40.06 6.76
C GLY A 32 -28.84 -39.35 5.49
N ILE A 33 -30.14 -39.09 5.37
CA ILE A 33 -30.75 -38.29 4.31
C ILE A 33 -31.57 -37.17 4.94
N GLY A 34 -31.24 -35.92 4.64
CA GLY A 34 -31.97 -34.74 5.13
C GLY A 34 -32.69 -33.98 4.02
N PHE A 35 -33.80 -33.35 4.38
CA PHE A 35 -34.65 -32.58 3.47
C PHE A 35 -34.38 -31.09 3.65
N GLY A 36 -33.34 -30.57 2.99
CA GLY A 36 -32.99 -29.16 3.04
C GLY A 36 -31.70 -28.80 2.31
N GLU A 37 -31.35 -27.51 2.33
CA GLU A 37 -30.23 -26.94 1.56
C GLU A 37 -28.85 -27.14 2.21
N ASP A 38 -28.83 -27.57 3.47
CA ASP A 38 -27.64 -27.91 4.22
C ASP A 38 -27.94 -29.00 5.27
N MET A 39 -26.93 -29.42 6.02
CA MET A 39 -27.10 -30.45 7.07
C MET A 39 -27.53 -29.84 8.41
N PHE A 40 -27.92 -28.56 8.47
CA PHE A 40 -28.20 -27.83 9.70
C PHE A 40 -29.69 -27.49 9.83
N ASN A 41 -30.30 -27.84 10.95
CA ASN A 41 -31.72 -27.52 11.18
C ASN A 41 -32.62 -28.11 10.10
N VAL A 42 -32.29 -29.33 9.66
CA VAL A 42 -33.08 -30.05 8.66
C VAL A 42 -33.64 -31.34 9.26
N PRO A 43 -34.88 -31.69 8.91
CA PRO A 43 -35.41 -33.01 9.20
C PRO A 43 -34.65 -34.04 8.38
N MET A 44 -34.35 -35.17 8.99
CA MET A 44 -33.57 -36.22 8.36
C MET A 44 -33.98 -37.60 8.86
N VAL A 45 -33.71 -38.58 8.02
CA VAL A 45 -33.79 -40.00 8.35
C VAL A 45 -32.39 -40.54 8.37
N VAL A 46 -32.07 -41.37 9.37
CA VAL A 46 -30.79 -42.06 9.45
C VAL A 46 -31.05 -43.55 9.49
N ALA A 47 -30.59 -44.25 8.46
CA ALA A 47 -30.53 -45.70 8.45
C ALA A 47 -29.21 -46.14 9.09
N ASP A 48 -29.27 -46.80 10.24
CA ASP A 48 -28.10 -47.27 10.98
C ASP A 48 -27.92 -48.78 10.80
N GLY A 49 -26.88 -49.15 10.03
CA GLY A 49 -26.44 -50.53 9.89
C GLY A 49 -25.40 -50.95 10.94
N ILE A 50 -24.75 -50.00 11.62
CA ILE A 50 -23.59 -50.23 12.50
C ILE A 50 -23.99 -50.87 13.83
N THR A 51 -25.14 -50.45 14.36
CA THR A 51 -25.64 -50.91 15.66
C THR A 51 -26.93 -51.72 15.48
N PRO A 52 -26.93 -52.83 14.72
CA PRO A 52 -28.13 -53.63 14.60
C PRO A 52 -28.44 -54.22 15.99
N PRO A 53 -29.72 -54.28 16.40
CA PRO A 53 -30.10 -55.08 17.54
C PRO A 53 -29.76 -56.55 17.27
N SER A 54 -29.80 -57.38 18.30
CA SER A 54 -29.46 -58.81 18.22
C SER A 54 -30.31 -59.63 17.22
N ASP A 55 -31.32 -59.02 16.63
CA ASP A 55 -32.29 -59.58 15.68
C ASP A 55 -31.96 -59.24 14.21
N GLU A 56 -30.76 -58.72 13.91
CA GLU A 56 -30.28 -58.44 12.56
C GLU A 56 -31.19 -57.47 11.77
N THR A 57 -31.94 -56.58 12.45
CA THR A 57 -32.78 -55.59 11.75
C THR A 57 -32.16 -54.19 11.84
N PRO A 58 -31.87 -53.50 10.73
CA PRO A 58 -31.32 -52.15 10.77
C PRO A 58 -32.34 -51.15 11.34
N ILE A 59 -31.83 -50.14 12.03
CA ILE A 59 -32.67 -49.16 12.73
C ILE A 59 -32.86 -47.92 11.85
N ILE A 60 -34.11 -47.51 11.67
CA ILE A 60 -34.45 -46.23 11.03
C ILE A 60 -34.74 -45.19 12.10
N HIS A 61 -33.84 -44.22 12.22
CA HIS A 61 -33.98 -43.09 13.11
C HIS A 61 -34.63 -41.91 12.39
N ASP A 62 -35.72 -41.42 12.96
CA ASP A 62 -36.23 -40.08 12.67
C ASP A 62 -35.41 -39.08 13.47
N CYS A 63 -34.73 -38.17 12.79
CA CYS A 63 -33.76 -37.27 13.40
C CYS A 63 -33.99 -35.82 12.93
N PHE A 64 -33.61 -34.87 13.78
CA PHE A 64 -33.49 -33.47 13.40
C PHE A 64 -32.08 -32.97 13.68
N SER A 65 -31.40 -32.42 12.68
CA SER A 65 -30.08 -31.82 12.94
C SER A 65 -30.22 -30.46 13.58
N ILE A 66 -29.35 -30.13 14.54
CA ILE A 66 -29.32 -28.80 15.18
C ILE A 66 -27.89 -28.29 15.14
N GLY A 67 -27.60 -27.42 14.17
CA GLY A 67 -26.24 -26.95 13.94
C GLY A 67 -25.24 -28.11 13.79
N HIS A 68 -24.05 -27.99 14.39
CA HIS A 68 -22.97 -28.98 14.29
C HIS A 68 -23.04 -30.11 15.33
N LYS A 69 -24.20 -30.31 15.96
CA LYS A 69 -24.38 -31.38 16.95
C LYS A 69 -24.74 -32.69 16.27
N LEU A 70 -24.59 -33.78 17.00
CA LEU A 70 -25.21 -35.04 16.62
C LEU A 70 -26.71 -34.80 16.40
N PRO A 71 -27.31 -35.33 15.31
CA PRO A 71 -28.75 -35.27 15.12
C PRO A 71 -29.43 -35.84 16.35
N VAL A 72 -30.52 -35.20 16.75
CA VAL A 72 -31.30 -35.63 17.92
C VAL A 72 -32.48 -36.44 17.40
N ASP A 73 -32.68 -37.61 17.98
CA ASP A 73 -33.87 -38.42 17.71
C ASP A 73 -35.12 -37.59 18.01
N ASN A 74 -36.05 -37.71 17.10
CA ASN A 74 -37.32 -37.05 17.14
C ASN A 74 -38.25 -37.81 18.11
N THR A 75 -39.06 -37.10 18.92
CA THR A 75 -40.02 -37.64 19.91
C THR A 75 -40.97 -38.73 19.38
N GLU A 76 -41.55 -38.50 18.21
CA GLU A 76 -42.34 -39.43 17.40
C GLU A 76 -41.50 -39.87 16.19
N ASN A 77 -41.50 -41.16 15.83
CA ASN A 77 -40.86 -41.63 14.60
C ASN A 77 -41.90 -41.65 13.48
N VAL A 78 -41.73 -40.79 12.47
CA VAL A 78 -42.67 -40.71 11.33
C VAL A 78 -42.25 -41.57 10.13
N TYR A 79 -41.08 -42.22 10.22
CA TYR A 79 -40.57 -43.10 9.18
C TYR A 79 -40.93 -44.54 9.50
N ASN A 80 -41.63 -45.20 8.58
CA ASN A 80 -42.02 -46.60 8.74
C ASN A 80 -41.15 -47.51 7.88
N LEU A 81 -40.40 -48.43 8.48
CA LEU A 81 -39.64 -49.44 7.75
C LEU A 81 -40.61 -50.48 7.19
N ILE A 82 -40.72 -50.58 5.87
CA ILE A 82 -41.66 -51.47 5.18
C ILE A 82 -41.02 -52.81 4.85
N GLU A 83 -39.82 -52.76 4.26
CA GLU A 83 -39.07 -53.93 3.83
C GLU A 83 -37.60 -53.73 4.18
N HIS A 84 -36.95 -54.81 4.59
CA HIS A 84 -35.50 -54.89 4.70
C HIS A 84 -35.03 -56.28 4.24
N GLU A 85 -33.90 -56.32 3.56
CA GLU A 85 -33.25 -57.55 3.15
C GLU A 85 -31.74 -57.41 3.39
N LEU A 86 -31.14 -58.49 3.90
CA LEU A 86 -29.70 -58.61 4.06
C LEU A 86 -29.17 -59.54 2.97
N GLU A 87 -28.46 -58.99 1.99
CA GLU A 87 -27.73 -59.78 1.00
C GLU A 87 -26.23 -59.61 1.21
N GLU A 88 -25.56 -60.70 1.64
CA GLU A 88 -24.13 -60.72 1.95
C GLU A 88 -23.74 -59.68 3.01
N ASN A 89 -23.22 -58.53 2.58
CA ASN A 89 -22.77 -57.42 3.43
C ASN A 89 -23.49 -56.10 3.10
N GLN A 90 -24.64 -56.17 2.42
CA GLN A 90 -25.37 -55.01 1.94
C GLN A 90 -26.81 -55.04 2.44
N TRP A 91 -27.21 -53.98 3.14
CA TRP A 91 -28.59 -53.71 3.49
C TRP A 91 -29.35 -53.20 2.27
N SER A 92 -30.58 -53.69 2.10
CA SER A 92 -31.56 -53.21 1.14
C SER A 92 -32.82 -52.81 1.90
N LEU A 93 -33.02 -51.50 2.08
CA LEU A 93 -34.02 -50.93 3.00
C LEU A 93 -35.04 -50.10 2.26
N THR A 94 -36.32 -50.36 2.52
CA THR A 94 -37.43 -49.57 2.00
C THR A 94 -38.25 -49.02 3.16
N PHE A 95 -38.33 -47.70 3.25
CA PHE A 95 -39.13 -47.02 4.28
C PHE A 95 -39.99 -45.91 3.69
N GLU A 96 -41.05 -45.55 4.40
CA GLU A 96 -42.02 -44.54 3.97
C GLU A 96 -41.96 -43.29 4.86
N ARG A 97 -42.08 -42.12 4.23
CA ARG A 97 -42.25 -40.81 4.88
C ARG A 97 -43.55 -40.17 4.38
N PRO A 98 -44.44 -39.68 5.27
CA PRO A 98 -45.59 -38.87 4.85
C PRO A 98 -45.15 -37.61 4.09
N ILE A 99 -45.94 -37.17 3.09
CA ILE A 99 -45.65 -35.91 2.35
C ILE A 99 -45.90 -34.69 3.23
N LYS A 100 -46.99 -34.74 4.01
CA LYS A 100 -47.36 -33.72 4.98
C LYS A 100 -47.08 -34.26 6.37
N LEU A 101 -46.28 -33.54 7.12
CA LEU A 101 -45.97 -33.84 8.51
C LEU A 101 -46.39 -32.65 9.36
N GLU A 102 -47.33 -32.88 10.27
CA GLU A 102 -47.66 -31.93 11.32
C GLU A 102 -47.03 -32.45 12.62
N ARG A 103 -45.96 -31.80 13.09
CA ARG A 103 -45.19 -32.33 14.21
C ARG A 103 -44.55 -31.22 15.03
N ASP A 104 -44.69 -31.28 16.36
CA ASP A 104 -44.04 -30.35 17.29
C ASP A 104 -44.29 -28.86 16.93
N GLY A 105 -45.46 -28.56 16.36
CA GLY A 105 -45.83 -27.21 15.88
C GLY A 105 -45.12 -26.75 14.60
N ARG A 106 -44.42 -27.66 13.89
CA ARG A 106 -43.79 -27.44 12.58
C ARG A 106 -44.57 -28.20 11.52
N ASP A 107 -45.00 -27.51 10.48
CA ASP A 107 -45.56 -28.11 9.27
C ASP A 107 -44.41 -28.33 8.27
N GLU A 108 -44.01 -29.58 8.09
CA GLU A 108 -42.98 -30.00 7.15
C GLU A 108 -43.60 -30.64 5.92
N THR A 109 -44.38 -29.85 5.19
CA THR A 109 -44.96 -30.26 3.90
C THR A 109 -43.91 -30.23 2.78
N MET A 110 -43.69 -31.39 2.14
CA MET A 110 -42.88 -31.48 0.92
C MET A 110 -43.66 -30.94 -0.29
N ASP A 111 -43.17 -29.88 -0.91
CA ASP A 111 -43.71 -29.39 -2.19
C ASP A 111 -43.16 -30.24 -3.34
N ILE A 112 -43.85 -31.35 -3.62
CA ILE A 112 -43.48 -32.30 -4.68
C ILE A 112 -43.52 -31.72 -6.10
N THR A 113 -44.04 -30.49 -6.27
CA THR A 113 -44.10 -29.82 -7.57
C THR A 113 -42.81 -29.07 -7.92
N LYS A 114 -41.92 -28.89 -6.93
CA LYS A 114 -40.63 -28.20 -7.10
C LYS A 114 -39.47 -29.16 -6.91
N PRO A 115 -38.31 -28.89 -7.54
CA PRO A 115 -37.07 -29.55 -7.18
C PRO A 115 -36.77 -29.34 -5.68
N MET A 116 -36.57 -30.43 -4.96
CA MET A 116 -36.18 -30.41 -3.56
C MET A 116 -34.68 -30.62 -3.45
N ILE A 117 -34.01 -29.78 -2.66
CA ILE A 117 -32.61 -29.99 -2.31
C ILE A 117 -32.59 -30.96 -1.13
N MET A 118 -31.83 -32.04 -1.29
CA MET A 118 -31.62 -33.03 -0.24
C MET A 118 -30.14 -33.09 0.11
N VAL A 119 -29.86 -33.37 1.38
CA VAL A 119 -28.52 -33.66 1.87
C VAL A 119 -28.38 -35.14 2.15
N TYR A 120 -27.16 -35.65 1.99
CA TYR A 120 -26.80 -36.97 2.51
C TYR A 120 -25.52 -36.90 3.33
N GLY A 121 -25.35 -37.87 4.21
CA GLY A 121 -24.10 -38.19 4.88
C GLY A 121 -24.03 -39.69 5.14
N PHE A 122 -22.84 -40.28 5.01
CA PHE A 122 -22.63 -41.68 5.37
C PHE A 122 -21.26 -41.90 6.03
N ARG A 123 -21.11 -42.97 6.81
CA ARG A 123 -19.83 -43.39 7.41
C ARG A 123 -19.89 -44.87 7.79
N ASP A 124 -18.72 -45.48 7.82
CA ASP A 124 -18.36 -46.82 8.30
C ASP A 124 -18.10 -46.89 9.83
N GLU A 125 -18.37 -45.80 10.54
CA GLU A 125 -18.12 -45.66 11.98
C GLU A 125 -19.31 -45.01 12.67
N ALA A 126 -19.41 -45.15 13.99
CA ALA A 126 -20.40 -44.47 14.82
C ALA A 126 -20.50 -42.96 14.50
N TYR A 127 -21.66 -42.36 14.77
CA TYR A 127 -21.98 -40.97 14.41
C TYR A 127 -20.84 -39.99 14.70
N LYS A 128 -20.15 -39.58 13.62
CA LYS A 128 -19.00 -38.68 13.62
C LYS A 128 -19.10 -37.72 12.44
N PHE A 129 -18.22 -36.74 12.43
CA PHE A 129 -18.08 -35.84 11.29
C PHE A 129 -17.77 -36.64 10.01
N HIS A 130 -18.70 -36.60 9.05
CA HIS A 130 -18.64 -37.30 7.77
C HIS A 130 -17.34 -37.07 6.98
N GLY A 131 -16.65 -35.95 7.18
CA GLY A 131 -15.47 -35.60 6.41
C GLY A 131 -15.81 -35.12 5.01
N LYS A 132 -14.81 -35.16 4.14
CA LYS A 132 -14.91 -34.87 2.71
C LYS A 132 -15.26 -36.16 1.98
N GLY A 133 -16.16 -36.10 1.00
CA GLY A 133 -16.54 -37.26 0.17
C GLY A 133 -17.75 -38.04 0.70
N ASN A 134 -17.91 -38.14 2.03
CA ASN A 134 -18.99 -38.93 2.61
C ASN A 134 -20.23 -38.11 3.02
N ARG A 135 -20.43 -36.96 2.37
CA ARG A 135 -21.60 -36.11 2.52
C ARG A 135 -21.77 -35.26 1.27
N GLY A 136 -23.00 -34.84 1.00
CA GLY A 136 -23.25 -34.01 -0.16
C GLY A 136 -24.67 -33.49 -0.24
N LEU A 137 -24.93 -32.81 -1.36
CA LEU A 137 -26.20 -32.23 -1.74
C LEU A 137 -26.60 -32.82 -3.09
N PHE A 138 -27.89 -33.04 -3.29
CA PHE A 138 -28.44 -33.46 -4.57
C PHE A 138 -29.86 -32.93 -4.74
N ASN A 139 -30.25 -32.73 -5.99
CA ASN A 139 -31.60 -32.30 -6.31
C ASN A 139 -32.47 -33.52 -6.60
N MET A 140 -33.64 -33.56 -5.97
CA MET A 140 -34.68 -34.53 -6.21
C MET A 140 -35.86 -33.84 -6.89
N THR A 141 -36.24 -34.31 -8.06
CA THR A 141 -37.46 -33.88 -8.75
C THR A 141 -38.40 -35.06 -8.87
N ILE A 142 -39.67 -34.90 -8.52
CA ILE A 142 -40.67 -35.96 -8.67
C ILE A 142 -41.47 -35.70 -9.93
N ASP A 143 -41.59 -36.69 -10.80
CA ASP A 143 -42.53 -36.62 -11.92
C ASP A 143 -43.96 -36.87 -11.40
N PRO A 144 -44.85 -35.88 -11.48
CA PRO A 144 -46.20 -35.99 -10.92
C PRO A 144 -47.08 -37.02 -11.64
N SER A 145 -46.70 -37.43 -12.86
CA SER A 145 -47.45 -38.40 -13.68
C SER A 145 -47.08 -39.85 -13.37
N THR A 146 -45.80 -40.12 -13.10
CA THR A 146 -45.30 -41.47 -12.81
C THR A 146 -45.03 -41.71 -11.33
N GLY A 147 -44.93 -40.65 -10.52
CA GLY A 147 -44.50 -40.72 -9.13
C GLY A 147 -43.00 -41.00 -8.96
N LYS A 148 -42.24 -41.19 -10.04
CA LYS A 148 -40.81 -41.53 -9.94
C LYS A 148 -39.99 -40.31 -9.55
N ALA A 149 -39.09 -40.49 -8.59
CA ALA A 149 -38.11 -39.46 -8.25
C ALA A 149 -36.88 -39.56 -9.16
N TYR A 150 -36.43 -38.42 -9.66
CA TYR A 150 -35.22 -38.25 -10.44
C TYR A 150 -34.20 -37.50 -9.60
N PHE A 151 -33.05 -38.13 -9.41
CA PHE A 151 -31.95 -37.55 -8.66
C PHE A 151 -30.94 -36.99 -9.65
N ASN A 152 -30.86 -35.68 -9.74
CA ASN A 152 -29.79 -35.02 -10.50
C ASN A 152 -28.58 -34.87 -9.58
N GLY A 153 -27.70 -35.88 -9.68
CA GLY A 153 -26.42 -35.96 -9.01
C GLY A 153 -25.49 -34.86 -9.52
N GLY A 154 -25.38 -33.83 -8.73
CA GLY A 154 -24.43 -32.75 -8.88
C GLY A 154 -24.57 -31.93 -7.64
N ILE A 155 -23.52 -31.91 -6.81
CA ILE A 155 -23.37 -30.87 -5.79
C ILE A 155 -23.73 -29.57 -6.50
N PRO A 156 -24.77 -28.81 -6.10
CA PRO A 156 -25.05 -27.50 -6.68
C PRO A 156 -23.74 -26.74 -6.63
N ASP A 157 -23.14 -26.62 -7.81
CA ASP A 157 -21.70 -26.56 -8.04
C ASP A 157 -21.01 -25.72 -6.96
N GLY A 158 -20.41 -26.40 -5.97
CA GLY A 158 -20.09 -25.92 -4.63
C GLY A 158 -20.35 -24.42 -4.43
N ASN A 159 -21.60 -24.08 -4.08
CA ASN A 159 -22.13 -22.72 -3.91
C ASN A 159 -21.32 -21.68 -4.71
N ILE A 160 -21.67 -21.43 -5.97
CA ILE A 160 -21.06 -20.40 -6.86
C ILE A 160 -20.59 -19.14 -6.11
N TYR A 161 -21.32 -18.77 -5.06
CA TYR A 161 -20.90 -17.84 -4.01
C TYR A 161 -19.44 -18.00 -3.55
N PHE A 162 -19.01 -19.15 -3.02
CA PHE A 162 -17.69 -19.33 -2.43
C PHE A 162 -16.63 -19.15 -3.51
N LYS A 163 -16.86 -19.72 -4.70
CA LYS A 163 -16.00 -19.50 -5.87
C LYS A 163 -15.89 -18.00 -6.19
N VAL A 164 -17.02 -17.28 -6.26
CA VAL A 164 -17.06 -15.83 -6.51
C VAL A 164 -16.37 -15.04 -5.39
N HIS A 165 -16.63 -15.37 -4.12
CA HIS A 165 -15.97 -14.78 -2.94
C HIS A 165 -14.45 -14.96 -3.04
N GLY A 166 -13.98 -16.19 -3.28
CA GLY A 166 -12.56 -16.51 -3.42
C GLY A 166 -11.91 -15.77 -4.58
N ILE A 167 -12.56 -15.72 -5.74
CA ILE A 167 -12.08 -14.99 -6.93
C ILE A 167 -12.00 -13.48 -6.66
N LEU A 168 -13.05 -12.87 -6.10
CA LEU A 168 -13.08 -11.44 -5.82
C LEU A 168 -12.08 -11.05 -4.73
N MET A 169 -11.91 -11.87 -3.69
CA MET A 169 -10.87 -11.67 -2.67
C MET A 169 -9.48 -11.84 -3.27
N TYR A 170 -9.25 -12.83 -4.14
CA TYR A 170 -7.97 -12.99 -4.84
C TYR A 170 -7.64 -11.78 -5.73
N ILE A 171 -8.58 -11.33 -6.56
CA ILE A 171 -8.37 -10.15 -7.42
C ILE A 171 -8.04 -8.92 -6.56
N GLY A 172 -8.85 -8.65 -5.53
CA GLY A 172 -8.67 -7.49 -4.66
C GLY A 172 -7.37 -7.55 -3.86
N TRP A 173 -7.13 -8.63 -3.13
CA TRP A 173 -6.03 -8.73 -2.17
C TRP A 173 -4.69 -9.11 -2.77
N SER A 174 -4.66 -9.69 -3.97
CA SER A 174 -3.44 -10.05 -4.67
C SER A 174 -3.14 -9.10 -5.83
N ILE A 175 -3.98 -9.09 -6.87
CA ILE A 175 -3.69 -8.37 -8.13
C ILE A 175 -3.79 -6.86 -7.90
N MET A 176 -4.89 -6.38 -7.32
CA MET A 176 -5.09 -4.94 -7.09
C MET A 176 -4.10 -4.41 -6.06
N THR A 177 -3.82 -5.16 -4.99
CA THR A 177 -2.77 -4.83 -4.02
C THR A 177 -1.40 -4.67 -4.70
N PHE A 178 -1.05 -5.57 -5.63
CA PHE A 178 0.18 -5.44 -6.42
C PHE A 178 0.21 -4.13 -7.22
N ILE A 179 -0.88 -3.80 -7.93
CA ILE A 179 -0.99 -2.55 -8.68
C ILE A 179 -0.86 -1.32 -7.75
N SER A 180 -1.48 -1.38 -6.57
CA SER A 180 -1.40 -0.33 -5.56
C SER A 180 0.03 -0.12 -5.04
N ILE A 181 0.78 -1.19 -4.79
CA ILE A 181 2.18 -1.09 -4.35
C ILE A 181 3.08 -0.57 -5.47
N VAL A 182 2.87 -1.05 -6.70
CA VAL A 182 3.69 -0.69 -7.86
C VAL A 182 3.50 0.79 -8.20
N SER A 183 2.26 1.25 -8.19
CA SER A 183 1.95 2.66 -8.40
C SER A 183 2.57 3.54 -7.30
N GLY A 184 2.40 3.17 -6.03
CA GLY A 184 2.96 3.92 -4.91
C GLY A 184 4.49 3.99 -4.90
N ARG A 185 5.17 2.88 -5.24
CA ARG A 185 6.62 2.74 -5.10
C ARG A 185 7.41 3.13 -6.36
N TYR A 186 6.99 2.65 -7.52
CA TYR A 186 7.79 2.71 -8.75
C TYR A 186 7.37 3.84 -9.69
N MET A 187 6.14 4.34 -9.61
CA MET A 187 5.62 5.38 -10.52
C MET A 187 5.83 6.82 -10.00
N LYS A 188 6.88 7.05 -9.21
CA LYS A 188 7.17 8.37 -8.61
C LYS A 188 7.30 9.50 -9.64
N HIS A 189 7.65 9.18 -10.89
CA HIS A 189 7.79 10.16 -11.98
C HIS A 189 6.48 10.79 -12.43
N TYR A 190 5.38 10.06 -12.33
CA TYR A 190 4.07 10.53 -12.78
C TYR A 190 3.20 10.80 -11.56
N TYR A 191 3.54 11.84 -10.78
CA TYR A 191 2.94 12.07 -9.46
C TYR A 191 1.40 12.01 -9.47
N ASN A 192 0.76 12.81 -10.33
CA ASN A 192 -0.71 12.84 -10.43
C ASN A 192 -1.28 11.47 -10.80
N PHE A 193 -0.72 10.83 -11.83
CA PHE A 193 -1.17 9.53 -12.30
C PHE A 193 -0.98 8.43 -11.25
N ARG A 194 0.17 8.41 -10.56
CA ARG A 194 0.45 7.53 -9.42
C ARG A 194 -0.57 7.73 -8.31
N MET A 195 -0.87 8.97 -7.93
CA MET A 195 -1.78 9.27 -6.83
C MET A 195 -3.21 8.84 -7.17
N ILE A 196 -3.63 9.06 -8.42
CA ILE A 196 -4.94 8.60 -8.92
C ILE A 196 -5.00 7.07 -8.88
N ILE A 197 -4.04 6.36 -9.47
CA ILE A 197 -4.06 4.89 -9.47
C ILE A 197 -4.01 4.34 -8.04
N HIS A 198 -3.09 4.80 -7.20
CA HIS A 198 -2.93 4.29 -5.85
C HIS A 198 -4.21 4.50 -5.01
N ALA A 199 -4.79 5.71 -5.06
CA ALA A 199 -6.00 6.03 -4.32
C ALA A 199 -7.22 5.26 -4.86
N SER A 200 -7.42 5.25 -6.19
CA SER A 200 -8.57 4.57 -6.79
C SER A 200 -8.52 3.06 -6.60
N VAL A 201 -7.34 2.44 -6.78
CA VAL A 201 -7.16 1.00 -6.56
C VAL A 201 -7.31 0.66 -5.07
N GLY A 202 -6.73 1.45 -4.17
CA GLY A 202 -6.92 1.28 -2.73
C GLY A 202 -8.38 1.37 -2.28
N LEU A 203 -9.13 2.33 -2.83
CA LEU A 203 -10.57 2.47 -2.57
C LEU A 203 -11.36 1.27 -3.09
N LEU A 204 -11.08 0.82 -4.32
CA LEU A 204 -11.75 -0.35 -4.89
C LEU A 204 -11.47 -1.63 -4.08
N ILE A 205 -10.25 -1.81 -3.57
CA ILE A 205 -9.92 -2.93 -2.66
C ILE A 205 -10.77 -2.87 -1.40
N ALA A 206 -10.86 -1.69 -0.76
CA ALA A 206 -11.65 -1.52 0.45
C ALA A 206 -13.15 -1.79 0.21
N VAL A 207 -13.73 -1.22 -0.84
CA VAL A 207 -15.14 -1.42 -1.22
C VAL A 207 -15.42 -2.90 -1.53
N ASN A 208 -14.60 -3.54 -2.37
CA ASN A 208 -14.73 -4.96 -2.70
C ASN A 208 -14.66 -5.83 -1.44
N THR A 209 -13.70 -5.54 -0.56
CA THR A 209 -13.53 -6.26 0.72
C THR A 209 -14.78 -6.16 1.60
N VAL A 210 -15.30 -4.95 1.79
CA VAL A 210 -16.51 -4.72 2.60
C VAL A 210 -17.73 -5.41 1.99
N VAL A 211 -17.99 -5.23 0.70
CA VAL A 211 -19.17 -5.81 0.02
C VAL A 211 -19.16 -7.33 0.10
N VAL A 212 -18.03 -7.96 -0.26
CA VAL A 212 -17.94 -9.42 -0.31
C VAL A 212 -17.98 -10.05 1.08
N ILE A 213 -17.37 -9.42 2.09
CA ILE A 213 -17.41 -9.92 3.48
C ILE A 213 -18.80 -9.73 4.09
N ILE A 214 -19.47 -8.58 3.90
CA ILE A 214 -20.85 -8.41 4.36
C ILE A 214 -21.75 -9.48 3.73
N PHE A 215 -21.63 -9.69 2.42
CA PHE A 215 -22.41 -10.72 1.73
C PHE A 215 -22.08 -12.14 2.24
N ALA A 216 -20.84 -12.40 2.70
CA ALA A 216 -20.47 -13.64 3.38
C ALA A 216 -21.15 -13.81 4.73
N LEU A 217 -21.18 -12.73 5.51
CA LEU A 217 -21.77 -12.75 6.85
C LEU A 217 -23.29 -12.91 6.78
N THR A 218 -23.96 -12.24 5.83
CA THR A 218 -25.42 -12.34 5.67
C THR A 218 -25.85 -13.72 5.19
N LYS A 219 -25.06 -14.38 4.34
CA LYS A 219 -25.45 -15.66 3.73
C LYS A 219 -25.16 -16.89 4.61
N TYR A 220 -24.14 -16.84 5.48
CA TYR A 220 -23.69 -18.05 6.21
C TYR A 220 -23.69 -17.93 7.74
N GLY A 221 -24.20 -16.84 8.31
CA GLY A 221 -24.41 -16.74 9.74
C GLY A 221 -23.15 -16.87 10.62
N SER A 222 -23.36 -17.24 11.88
CA SER A 222 -22.37 -17.34 12.97
C SER A 222 -21.32 -18.47 12.73
N PRO A 223 -20.12 -18.41 13.34
CA PRO A 223 -18.97 -19.23 12.95
C PRO A 223 -18.81 -20.51 13.76
N ASP A 224 -19.29 -21.66 13.27
CA ASP A 224 -19.21 -22.90 14.08
C ASP A 224 -18.48 -24.10 13.43
N SER A 225 -17.52 -23.88 12.53
CA SER A 225 -16.59 -24.99 12.16
C SER A 225 -15.11 -24.65 12.32
N SER A 226 -14.38 -25.56 12.97
CA SER A 226 -13.04 -25.40 13.54
C SER A 226 -11.94 -25.00 12.55
N ALA A 227 -12.00 -25.43 11.28
CA ALA A 227 -11.04 -25.00 10.24
C ALA A 227 -11.39 -23.61 9.64
N ARG A 228 -12.65 -23.16 9.79
CA ARG A 228 -13.08 -21.79 9.46
C ARG A 228 -12.78 -20.79 10.59
N VAL A 229 -12.32 -21.26 11.76
CA VAL A 229 -12.16 -20.44 12.97
C VAL A 229 -11.13 -19.34 12.78
N ALA A 230 -10.03 -19.55 12.07
CA ALA A 230 -9.03 -18.49 11.87
C ALA A 230 -9.33 -17.60 10.65
N HIS A 231 -9.82 -18.19 9.55
CA HIS A 231 -10.06 -17.45 8.30
C HIS A 231 -11.08 -16.34 8.52
N LYS A 232 -12.26 -16.62 9.08
CA LYS A 232 -13.30 -15.59 9.23
C LYS A 232 -12.86 -14.37 10.07
N PRO A 233 -12.35 -14.51 11.31
CA PRO A 233 -11.99 -13.34 12.12
C PRO A 233 -10.81 -12.56 11.54
N ILE A 234 -9.82 -13.22 10.94
CA ILE A 234 -8.71 -12.53 10.28
C ILE A 234 -9.22 -11.73 9.07
N GLY A 235 -10.12 -12.31 8.26
CA GLY A 235 -10.74 -11.60 7.14
C GLY A 235 -11.51 -10.36 7.57
N ILE A 236 -12.29 -10.45 8.66
CA ILE A 236 -13.01 -9.30 9.25
C ILE A 236 -12.02 -8.24 9.78
N ALA A 237 -10.94 -8.65 10.45
CA ALA A 237 -9.92 -7.72 10.92
C ALA A 237 -9.26 -6.97 9.75
N ILE A 238 -8.90 -7.68 8.68
CA ILE A 238 -8.36 -7.08 7.44
C ILE A 238 -9.37 -6.10 6.83
N MET A 239 -10.67 -6.44 6.79
CA MET A 239 -11.72 -5.53 6.34
C MET A 239 -11.70 -4.21 7.11
N VAL A 240 -11.76 -4.26 8.44
CA VAL A 240 -11.77 -3.05 9.29
C VAL A 240 -10.51 -2.22 9.09
N VAL A 241 -9.34 -2.86 9.13
CA VAL A 241 -8.05 -2.17 8.97
C VAL A 241 -7.91 -1.59 7.56
N SER A 242 -8.43 -2.24 6.52
CA SER A 242 -8.38 -1.74 5.14
C SER A 242 -9.21 -0.45 4.95
N VAL A 243 -10.37 -0.35 5.61
CA VAL A 243 -11.20 0.87 5.59
C VAL A 243 -10.47 2.01 6.30
N VAL A 244 -9.94 1.75 7.49
CA VAL A 244 -9.16 2.73 8.26
C VAL A 244 -7.95 3.20 7.47
N GLN A 245 -7.22 2.29 6.84
CA GLN A 245 -6.06 2.58 6.00
C GLN A 245 -6.41 3.49 4.81
N CYS A 246 -7.58 3.29 4.20
CA CYS A 246 -8.07 4.11 3.10
C CYS A 246 -8.38 5.55 3.56
N LEU A 247 -9.11 5.68 4.68
CA LEU A 247 -9.43 6.98 5.30
C LEU A 247 -8.17 7.72 5.78
N GLU A 248 -7.20 7.00 6.36
CA GLU A 248 -5.90 7.56 6.72
C GLU A 248 -5.18 8.10 5.49
N GLY A 249 -5.15 7.35 4.38
CA GLY A 249 -4.52 7.79 3.14
C GLY A 249 -5.12 9.08 2.58
N MET A 250 -6.44 9.24 2.67
CA MET A 250 -7.13 10.49 2.29
C MET A 250 -6.74 11.64 3.21
N THR A 251 -6.70 11.40 4.52
CA THR A 251 -6.30 12.39 5.53
C THR A 251 -4.86 12.84 5.32
N VAL A 252 -3.92 11.91 5.08
CA VAL A 252 -2.52 12.22 4.76
C VAL A 252 -2.42 13.13 3.54
N LYS A 253 -3.23 12.90 2.49
CA LYS A 253 -3.25 13.74 1.29
C LYS A 253 -3.81 15.14 1.56
N GLN A 254 -4.88 15.26 2.35
CA GLN A 254 -5.44 16.55 2.73
C GLN A 254 -4.45 17.36 3.57
N VAL A 255 -3.83 16.70 4.56
CA VAL A 255 -2.77 17.31 5.38
C VAL A 255 -1.59 17.70 4.50
N ALA A 256 -1.20 16.86 3.51
CA ALA A 256 -0.11 17.09 2.54
C ALA A 256 -0.19 18.44 1.81
N GLY A 257 -1.40 18.95 1.57
CA GLY A 257 -1.64 20.24 0.90
C GLY A 257 -1.59 21.46 1.83
N SER A 258 -1.52 21.25 3.15
CA SER A 258 -1.49 22.34 4.13
C SER A 258 -0.08 22.61 4.66
N ASN A 259 0.19 23.80 5.20
CA ASN A 259 1.48 24.09 5.87
C ASN A 259 1.73 23.18 7.11
N SER A 260 0.72 22.40 7.55
CA SER A 260 0.82 21.51 8.71
C SER A 260 1.55 20.19 8.46
N VAL A 261 1.98 19.87 7.22
CA VAL A 261 2.72 18.62 6.93
C VAL A 261 4.05 18.52 7.65
N GLN A 262 4.66 19.67 7.97
CA GLN A 262 5.86 19.69 8.80
C GLN A 262 5.59 19.33 10.26
N SER A 263 4.31 19.31 10.68
CA SER A 263 3.94 18.80 11.99
C SER A 263 4.40 17.35 12.15
N ILE A 264 4.79 17.03 13.38
CA ILE A 264 5.18 15.67 13.80
C ILE A 264 4.08 14.65 13.40
N TRP A 265 2.81 15.07 13.41
CA TRP A 265 1.65 14.27 13.03
C TRP A 265 1.66 13.85 11.56
N GLY A 266 1.92 14.77 10.62
CA GLY A 266 1.95 14.45 9.19
C GLY A 266 3.04 13.42 8.84
N LYS A 267 4.23 13.57 9.44
CA LYS A 267 5.32 12.61 9.28
C LYS A 267 4.97 11.24 9.87
N ARG A 268 4.40 11.21 11.07
CA ARG A 268 4.00 9.96 11.76
C ARG A 268 2.91 9.21 10.98
N SER A 269 1.85 9.88 10.56
CA SER A 269 0.76 9.24 9.80
C SER A 269 1.27 8.68 8.47
N LYS A 270 2.19 9.36 7.78
CA LYS A 270 2.82 8.78 6.57
C LYS A 270 3.56 7.47 6.87
N ILE A 271 4.26 7.38 8.01
CA ILE A 271 4.96 6.16 8.42
C ILE A 271 3.95 5.07 8.79
N VAL A 272 2.92 5.40 9.57
CA VAL A 272 1.85 4.48 9.97
C VAL A 272 1.15 3.92 8.72
N HIS A 273 0.68 4.78 7.83
CA HIS A 273 0.09 4.40 6.55
C HIS A 273 1.01 3.45 5.76
N GLN A 274 2.32 3.71 5.70
CA GLN A 274 3.25 2.83 5.00
C GLN A 274 3.36 1.45 5.67
N VAL A 275 3.57 1.41 6.99
CA VAL A 275 3.76 0.18 7.75
C VAL A 275 2.50 -0.68 7.74
N VAL A 276 1.35 -0.08 8.08
CA VAL A 276 0.05 -0.77 8.06
C VAL A 276 -0.29 -1.23 6.64
N GLY A 277 0.00 -0.40 5.63
CA GLY A 277 -0.11 -0.78 4.23
C GLY A 277 0.66 -2.06 3.91
N TYR A 278 1.95 -2.14 4.23
CA TYR A 278 2.75 -3.35 3.99
C TYR A 278 2.27 -4.57 4.78
N LEU A 279 1.85 -4.39 6.04
CA LEU A 279 1.29 -5.48 6.85
C LEU A 279 0.01 -6.04 6.24
N LEU A 280 -0.88 -5.18 5.75
CA LEU A 280 -2.11 -5.60 5.07
C LEU A 280 -1.81 -6.47 3.84
N ILE A 281 -0.77 -6.16 3.06
CA ILE A 281 -0.38 -6.97 1.89
C ILE A 281 0.01 -8.39 2.30
N ILE A 282 0.81 -8.51 3.35
CA ILE A 282 1.27 -9.82 3.84
C ILE A 282 0.06 -10.60 4.38
N LEU A 283 -0.73 -9.98 5.26
CA LEU A 283 -1.89 -10.61 5.89
C LEU A 283 -2.96 -10.99 4.86
N SER A 284 -3.22 -10.16 3.87
CA SER A 284 -4.24 -10.43 2.84
C SER A 284 -3.84 -11.60 1.94
N ASN A 285 -2.56 -11.73 1.57
CA ASN A 285 -2.09 -12.86 0.79
C ASN A 285 -2.06 -14.16 1.61
N LEU A 286 -1.66 -14.12 2.89
CA LEU A 286 -1.79 -15.26 3.81
C LEU A 286 -3.26 -15.67 3.97
N GLN A 287 -4.16 -14.70 4.05
CA GLN A 287 -5.58 -14.94 4.16
C GLN A 287 -6.16 -15.60 2.90
N VAL A 288 -5.76 -15.16 1.71
CA VAL A 288 -6.09 -15.87 0.46
C VAL A 288 -5.60 -17.32 0.51
N ALA A 289 -4.37 -17.56 0.96
CA ALA A 289 -3.80 -18.90 1.06
C ALA A 289 -4.61 -19.80 2.01
N THR A 290 -4.97 -19.31 3.21
CA THR A 290 -5.83 -20.07 4.14
C THR A 290 -7.22 -20.33 3.56
N GLY A 291 -7.75 -19.41 2.75
CA GLY A 291 -9.00 -19.61 2.02
C GLY A 291 -8.88 -20.74 0.99
N LEU A 292 -7.79 -20.78 0.24
CA LEU A 292 -7.51 -21.79 -0.78
C LEU A 292 -7.28 -23.19 -0.22
N VAL A 293 -6.72 -23.33 0.98
CA VAL A 293 -6.58 -24.63 1.68
C VAL A 293 -7.93 -25.30 1.92
N ASN A 294 -9.02 -24.52 2.00
CA ASN A 294 -10.37 -25.06 2.13
C ASN A 294 -10.96 -25.54 0.79
N TYR A 295 -10.29 -25.33 -0.34
CA TYR A 295 -10.68 -25.86 -1.65
C TYR A 295 -9.95 -27.17 -1.95
N GLU A 296 -10.70 -28.13 -2.46
CA GLU A 296 -10.29 -29.51 -2.64
C GLU A 296 -9.76 -29.79 -4.05
N SER A 297 -8.44 -29.84 -4.26
CA SER A 297 -7.73 -30.20 -5.53
C SER A 297 -6.26 -29.70 -5.43
N PRO A 298 -5.32 -30.01 -6.35
CA PRO A 298 -3.94 -29.44 -6.48
C PRO A 298 -3.76 -27.91 -6.41
N VAL A 299 -4.76 -27.15 -5.96
CA VAL A 299 -4.74 -25.71 -5.70
C VAL A 299 -3.63 -25.29 -4.73
N THR A 300 -3.13 -26.18 -3.86
CA THR A 300 -1.95 -25.91 -3.04
C THR A 300 -0.73 -25.53 -3.88
N ASN A 301 -0.53 -26.14 -5.06
CA ASN A 301 0.53 -25.74 -5.99
C ASN A 301 0.29 -24.34 -6.56
N LEU A 302 -0.98 -23.93 -6.74
CA LEU A 302 -1.32 -22.58 -7.17
C LEU A 302 -1.01 -21.53 -6.11
N ILE A 303 -1.12 -21.86 -4.82
CA ILE A 303 -0.71 -20.96 -3.72
C ILE A 303 0.79 -20.67 -3.82
N TYR A 304 1.62 -21.72 -3.91
CA TYR A 304 3.06 -21.55 -4.01
C TYR A 304 3.48 -20.82 -5.28
N LEU A 305 2.84 -21.15 -6.41
CA LEU A 305 3.06 -20.45 -7.67
C LEU A 305 2.69 -18.96 -7.58
N HIS A 306 1.55 -18.63 -6.97
CA HIS A 306 1.11 -17.25 -6.75
C HIS A 306 2.14 -16.46 -5.94
N PHE A 307 2.55 -16.97 -4.77
CA PHE A 307 3.55 -16.29 -3.94
C PHE A 307 4.89 -16.15 -4.66
N ALA A 308 5.33 -17.20 -5.37
CA ALA A 308 6.58 -17.17 -6.13
C ALA A 308 6.53 -16.09 -7.22
N VAL A 309 5.45 -16.02 -7.99
CA VAL A 309 5.25 -15.01 -9.04
C VAL A 309 5.17 -13.61 -8.44
N PHE A 310 4.40 -13.42 -7.37
CA PHE A 310 4.25 -12.12 -6.70
C PHE A 310 5.60 -11.59 -6.20
N VAL A 311 6.37 -12.42 -5.48
CA VAL A 311 7.68 -12.05 -4.95
C VAL A 311 8.69 -11.83 -6.08
N LEU A 312 8.70 -12.70 -7.09
CA LEU A 312 9.59 -12.57 -8.25
C LEU A 312 9.32 -11.26 -9.00
N MET A 313 8.06 -10.92 -9.25
CA MET A 313 7.69 -9.66 -9.91
C MET A 313 8.12 -8.44 -9.09
N LEU A 314 7.91 -8.44 -7.78
CA LEU A 314 8.42 -7.36 -6.91
C LEU A 314 9.94 -7.29 -6.92
N GLY A 315 10.63 -8.43 -6.89
CA GLY A 315 12.09 -8.50 -6.97
C GLY A 315 12.63 -7.93 -8.27
N ILE A 316 12.02 -8.27 -9.42
CA ILE A 316 12.37 -7.73 -10.73
C ILE A 316 12.14 -6.22 -10.77
N LEU A 317 10.97 -5.74 -10.33
CA LEU A 317 10.67 -4.31 -10.33
C LEU A 317 11.58 -3.51 -9.40
N GLU A 318 11.89 -4.05 -8.21
CA GLU A 318 12.86 -3.46 -7.28
C GLU A 318 14.26 -3.43 -7.87
N GLY A 319 14.70 -4.52 -8.52
CA GLY A 319 15.97 -4.60 -9.22
C GLY A 319 16.09 -3.55 -10.32
N ILE A 320 15.08 -3.44 -11.19
CA ILE A 320 15.00 -2.41 -12.24
C ILE A 320 15.04 -1.01 -11.63
N TYR A 321 14.25 -0.77 -10.57
CA TYR A 321 14.20 0.52 -9.90
C TYR A 321 15.55 0.91 -9.29
N ARG A 322 16.20 0.01 -8.53
CA ARG A 322 17.52 0.28 -7.94
C ARG A 322 18.59 0.47 -9.01
N TYR A 323 18.61 -0.38 -10.04
CA TYR A 323 19.55 -0.26 -11.14
C TYR A 323 19.42 1.10 -11.85
N LYS A 324 18.20 1.48 -12.25
CA LYS A 324 17.96 2.75 -12.97
C LYS A 324 18.23 3.98 -12.11
N PHE A 325 17.85 3.96 -10.83
CA PHE A 325 17.82 5.17 -10.00
C PHE A 325 18.95 5.31 -8.97
N GLN A 326 19.51 4.21 -8.47
CA GLN A 326 20.59 4.26 -7.47
C GLN A 326 21.97 4.15 -8.12
N TYR A 327 22.16 3.21 -9.05
CA TYR A 327 23.49 2.89 -9.58
C TYR A 327 23.96 3.80 -10.71
N LYS A 328 23.05 4.30 -11.55
CA LYS A 328 23.42 5.24 -12.62
C LYS A 328 23.73 6.61 -12.03
N LYS A 329 24.94 6.77 -11.48
CA LYS A 329 25.52 8.06 -11.10
C LYS A 329 25.58 8.93 -12.36
N LYS A 330 24.60 9.80 -12.53
CA LYS A 330 24.77 10.91 -13.46
C LYS A 330 25.63 11.94 -12.74
N GLY A 331 26.70 12.35 -13.42
CA GLY A 331 27.53 13.46 -12.98
C GLY A 331 26.75 14.77 -12.97
N VAL A 332 27.47 15.84 -12.66
CA VAL A 332 27.05 17.26 -12.71
C VAL A 332 25.97 17.50 -13.76
N ILE A 333 24.88 18.18 -13.38
CA ILE A 333 23.80 18.56 -14.30
C ILE A 333 24.41 19.39 -15.44
N LYS A 334 24.30 18.89 -16.67
CA LYS A 334 24.87 19.51 -17.88
C LYS A 334 23.76 19.74 -18.90
N LYS A 335 22.88 20.71 -18.62
CA LYS A 335 21.90 21.16 -19.60
C LYS A 335 22.54 22.23 -20.49
N MET A 336 22.81 21.88 -21.75
CA MET A 336 23.37 22.80 -22.75
C MET A 336 22.25 23.55 -23.47
N GLY A 337 22.56 24.73 -24.01
CA GLY A 337 21.62 25.51 -24.84
C GLY A 337 20.46 26.18 -24.10
N VAL A 338 20.54 26.30 -22.78
CA VAL A 338 19.55 27.08 -22.01
C VAL A 338 19.84 28.60 -22.14
N PRO A 339 18.80 29.45 -22.20
CA PRO A 339 18.97 30.90 -22.26
C PRO A 339 19.77 31.44 -21.07
N GLU A 340 20.52 32.51 -21.31
CA GLU A 340 21.31 33.17 -20.28
C GLU A 340 20.65 34.48 -19.82
N TYR A 341 20.45 34.62 -18.51
CA TYR A 341 19.81 35.77 -17.90
C TYR A 341 20.78 36.53 -17.00
N SER A 342 20.68 37.85 -16.98
CA SER A 342 21.29 38.69 -15.96
C SER A 342 20.57 38.53 -14.62
N GLU A 343 21.22 38.95 -13.53
CA GLU A 343 20.60 38.98 -12.21
C GLU A 343 19.40 39.96 -12.16
N PHE A 344 19.42 41.02 -12.97
CA PHE A 344 18.32 41.95 -13.10
C PHE A 344 17.08 41.28 -13.72
N GLU A 345 17.25 40.62 -14.88
CA GLU A 345 16.17 39.88 -15.55
C GLU A 345 15.59 38.78 -14.65
N PHE A 346 16.43 38.06 -13.89
CA PHE A 346 15.96 37.08 -12.92
C PHE A 346 15.07 37.69 -11.84
N ASN A 347 15.44 38.87 -11.31
CA ASN A 347 14.64 39.56 -10.30
C ASN A 347 13.34 40.13 -10.89
N GLU A 348 13.34 40.61 -12.14
CA GLU A 348 12.11 40.99 -12.84
C GLU A 348 11.15 39.81 -12.96
N MET A 349 11.63 38.63 -13.37
CA MET A 349 10.80 37.43 -13.45
C MET A 349 10.18 37.05 -12.09
N LEU A 350 10.93 37.23 -10.98
CA LEU A 350 10.39 37.02 -9.63
C LEU A 350 9.33 38.07 -9.27
N ASN A 351 9.55 39.33 -9.62
CA ASN A 351 8.59 40.42 -9.37
C ASN A 351 7.30 40.25 -10.19
N ASP A 352 7.40 39.63 -11.36
CA ASP A 352 6.26 39.21 -12.20
C ASP A 352 5.48 38.03 -11.59
N GLY A 353 5.90 37.54 -10.41
CA GLY A 353 5.24 36.46 -9.69
C GLY A 353 5.68 35.06 -10.09
N GLN A 354 6.71 34.92 -10.93
CA GLN A 354 7.23 33.59 -11.27
C GLN A 354 7.90 32.96 -10.04
N LYS A 355 7.63 31.67 -9.82
CA LYS A 355 8.22 30.92 -8.71
C LYS A 355 9.51 30.27 -9.17
N LEU A 356 10.62 30.99 -9.01
CA LEU A 356 11.93 30.55 -9.48
C LEU A 356 12.89 30.29 -8.33
N VAL A 357 13.77 29.31 -8.48
CA VAL A 357 14.90 29.05 -7.57
C VAL A 357 16.21 28.92 -8.33
N LEU A 358 17.33 29.10 -7.64
CA LEU A 358 18.67 28.96 -8.22
C LEU A 358 19.32 27.65 -7.82
N PHE A 359 20.04 27.02 -8.74
CA PHE A 359 20.83 25.82 -8.45
C PHE A 359 22.07 25.77 -9.34
N ASN A 360 23.27 25.95 -8.77
CA ASN A 360 24.53 25.96 -9.53
C ASN A 360 24.47 26.90 -10.76
N ASN A 361 23.96 28.12 -10.56
CA ASN A 361 23.70 29.13 -11.60
C ASN A 361 22.56 28.79 -12.58
N PHE A 362 21.88 27.66 -12.48
CA PHE A 362 20.66 27.41 -13.25
C PHE A 362 19.46 28.09 -12.60
N ILE A 363 18.56 28.62 -13.44
CA ILE A 363 17.25 29.13 -13.06
C ILE A 363 16.26 27.99 -13.26
N ILE A 364 15.52 27.67 -12.21
CA ILE A 364 14.60 26.54 -12.14
C ILE A 364 13.21 27.08 -11.87
N ASP A 365 12.27 26.75 -12.75
CA ASP A 365 10.85 26.98 -12.53
C ASP A 365 10.29 25.87 -11.64
N VAL A 366 9.78 26.26 -10.48
CA VAL A 366 9.23 25.32 -9.49
C VAL A 366 7.71 25.44 -9.35
N ASP A 367 7.03 26.29 -10.13
CA ASP A 367 5.60 26.55 -9.91
C ASP A 367 4.76 25.28 -10.08
N SER A 368 4.93 24.57 -11.20
CA SER A 368 4.23 23.30 -11.46
C SER A 368 4.69 22.13 -10.58
N PHE A 369 5.83 22.28 -9.90
CA PHE A 369 6.47 21.22 -9.14
C PHE A 369 6.29 21.34 -7.61
N GLN A 370 6.03 22.54 -7.09
CA GLN A 370 5.95 22.79 -5.64
C GLN A 370 4.97 21.84 -4.92
N ASP A 371 3.81 21.57 -5.53
CA ASP A 371 2.76 20.72 -4.96
C ASP A 371 3.06 19.22 -5.10
N GLN A 372 4.01 18.88 -5.97
CA GLN A 372 4.47 17.51 -6.20
C GLN A 372 5.73 17.19 -5.38
N HIS A 373 6.32 18.20 -4.72
CA HIS A 373 7.56 18.04 -4.00
C HIS A 373 7.36 17.17 -2.73
N PRO A 374 8.13 16.06 -2.56
CA PRO A 374 7.98 15.17 -1.42
C PRO A 374 8.22 15.83 -0.05
N GLY A 375 8.99 16.93 -0.04
CA GLY A 375 9.31 17.73 1.13
C GLY A 375 8.33 18.87 1.39
N THR A 376 7.14 18.87 0.78
CA THR A 376 6.08 19.90 0.85
C THR A 376 6.30 21.12 -0.04
N ALA A 377 5.21 21.77 -0.43
CA ALA A 377 5.22 23.04 -1.15
C ALA A 377 5.85 24.17 -0.31
N TYR A 378 5.67 24.13 1.01
CA TYR A 378 6.24 25.11 1.95
C TYR A 378 7.76 25.26 1.79
N VAL A 379 8.48 24.13 1.77
CA VAL A 379 9.95 24.07 1.58
C VAL A 379 10.39 24.75 0.28
N ILE A 380 9.62 24.60 -0.79
CA ILE A 380 9.91 25.26 -2.07
C ILE A 380 9.59 26.76 -1.99
N SER A 381 8.43 27.12 -1.43
CA SER A 381 7.99 28.52 -1.30
C SER A 381 8.97 29.38 -0.49
N GLU A 382 9.56 28.82 0.58
CA GLU A 382 10.57 29.50 1.40
C GLU A 382 11.90 29.73 0.67
N ASN A 383 12.08 29.12 -0.50
CA ASN A 383 13.31 29.24 -1.29
C ASN A 383 13.11 29.92 -2.65
N ILE A 384 11.93 30.49 -2.90
CA ILE A 384 11.73 31.34 -4.07
C ILE A 384 12.75 32.49 -4.05
N GLY A 385 13.44 32.66 -5.18
CA GLY A 385 14.54 33.62 -5.36
C GLY A 385 15.88 33.24 -4.71
N LYS A 386 16.00 32.05 -4.10
CA LYS A 386 17.20 31.63 -3.36
C LYS A 386 17.95 30.50 -4.05
N ASP A 387 19.24 30.37 -3.75
CA ASP A 387 20.05 29.21 -4.14
C ASP A 387 19.74 28.01 -3.23
N ILE A 388 19.24 26.93 -3.84
CA ILE A 388 18.83 25.70 -3.17
C ILE A 388 19.92 24.62 -3.15
N GLY A 389 21.08 24.84 -3.76
CA GLY A 389 22.14 23.84 -3.89
C GLY A 389 22.58 23.25 -2.55
N LYS A 390 22.71 24.10 -1.52
CA LYS A 390 23.11 23.69 -0.18
C LYS A 390 22.10 22.76 0.52
N TYR A 391 20.80 22.95 0.27
CA TYR A 391 19.75 22.07 0.79
C TYR A 391 19.64 20.81 -0.05
N PHE A 392 19.79 20.94 -1.37
CA PHE A 392 19.70 19.82 -2.29
C PHE A 392 20.72 18.73 -1.98
N TYR A 393 21.95 19.12 -1.66
CA TYR A 393 23.01 18.17 -1.30
C TYR A 393 23.04 17.77 0.17
N GLY A 394 22.10 18.25 0.99
CA GLY A 394 22.01 17.92 2.41
C GLY A 394 23.12 18.56 3.26
N ALA A 395 23.74 19.64 2.79
CA ALA A 395 24.72 20.39 3.58
C ALA A 395 24.05 21.26 4.67
N TYR A 396 22.80 21.67 4.43
CA TYR A 396 22.01 22.48 5.35
C TYR A 396 20.58 21.95 5.46
N SER A 397 19.95 22.19 6.61
CA SER A 397 18.52 22.09 6.76
C SER A 397 17.86 23.46 6.65
N MET A 398 16.60 23.49 6.23
CA MET A 398 15.82 24.74 6.19
C MET A 398 15.29 25.17 7.56
N SER A 399 15.14 24.22 8.47
CA SER A 399 14.66 24.44 9.83
C SER A 399 15.51 23.61 10.80
N PRO A 400 15.74 24.08 12.03
CA PRO A 400 16.40 23.30 13.08
C PRO A 400 15.75 21.93 13.32
N ASP A 401 14.43 21.86 13.12
CA ASP A 401 13.62 20.66 13.40
C ASP A 401 13.63 19.64 12.25
N ILE A 402 14.32 19.95 11.15
CA ILE A 402 14.41 19.09 9.97
C ILE A 402 15.87 18.70 9.80
N SER A 403 16.16 17.41 9.83
CA SER A 403 17.52 16.95 9.51
C SER A 403 17.87 17.27 8.05
N PRO A 404 19.11 17.69 7.76
CA PRO A 404 19.57 17.87 6.38
C PRO A 404 19.33 16.61 5.55
N TYR A 405 18.90 16.79 4.30
CA TYR A 405 18.54 15.68 3.42
C TYR A 405 19.27 15.77 2.08
N THR A 406 20.09 14.77 1.77
CA THR A 406 20.76 14.67 0.48
C THR A 406 19.80 14.06 -0.56
N HIS A 407 19.52 14.84 -1.60
CA HIS A 407 18.63 14.42 -2.67
C HIS A 407 19.29 13.34 -3.53
N SER A 408 18.47 12.41 -4.04
CA SER A 408 18.93 11.31 -4.87
C SER A 408 19.21 11.74 -6.33
N ASN A 409 19.89 10.90 -7.10
CA ASN A 409 20.08 11.11 -8.54
C ASN A 409 18.75 11.27 -9.29
N TYR A 410 17.69 10.66 -8.78
CA TYR A 410 16.34 10.83 -9.31
C TYR A 410 15.87 12.29 -9.21
N ALA A 411 16.06 12.92 -8.05
CA ALA A 411 15.73 14.33 -7.86
C ALA A 411 16.57 15.22 -8.77
N ALA A 412 17.85 14.89 -9.01
CA ALA A 412 18.70 15.65 -9.94
C ALA A 412 18.20 15.59 -11.39
N ASN A 413 17.71 14.43 -11.85
CA ASN A 413 17.08 14.30 -13.17
C ASN A 413 15.78 15.11 -13.27
N LEU A 414 15.00 15.16 -12.20
CA LEU A 414 13.78 15.96 -12.18
C LEU A 414 14.11 17.45 -12.22
N LEU A 415 15.11 17.86 -11.45
CA LEU A 415 15.63 19.23 -11.43
C LEU A 415 16.09 19.68 -12.82
N GLU A 416 16.80 18.83 -13.56
CA GLU A 416 17.24 19.09 -14.94
C GLU A 416 16.08 19.42 -15.90
N LYS A 417 14.93 18.76 -15.71
CA LYS A 417 13.71 19.02 -16.51
C LYS A 417 13.09 20.39 -16.21
N LEU A 418 13.26 20.88 -14.98
CA LEU A 418 12.72 22.16 -14.51
C LEU A 418 13.62 23.36 -14.82
N ILE A 419 14.84 23.15 -15.32
CA ILE A 419 15.73 24.26 -15.71
C ILE A 419 15.14 25.00 -16.91
N ILE A 420 14.91 26.31 -16.74
CA ILE A 420 14.45 27.21 -17.80
C ILE A 420 15.56 28.15 -18.31
N GLY A 421 16.63 28.32 -17.54
CA GLY A 421 17.71 29.26 -17.87
C GLY A 421 18.96 29.07 -17.05
N LYS A 422 19.95 29.93 -17.26
CA LYS A 422 21.12 30.08 -16.39
C LYS A 422 21.48 31.54 -16.18
N ILE A 423 21.97 31.88 -14.99
CA ILE A 423 22.50 33.21 -14.70
C ILE A 423 23.85 33.39 -15.40
N LYS A 424 24.00 34.50 -16.12
CA LYS A 424 25.28 34.93 -16.69
C LYS A 424 26.27 35.13 -15.55
N PRO A 425 27.42 34.40 -15.55
CA PRO A 425 28.44 34.67 -14.54
C PRO A 425 28.87 36.12 -14.67
N ILE A 426 28.87 36.85 -13.55
CA ILE A 426 29.50 38.17 -13.50
C ILE A 426 30.97 37.90 -13.75
N LEU A 427 31.40 38.05 -15.00
CA LEU A 427 32.81 38.11 -15.33
C LEU A 427 33.31 39.41 -14.70
N THR A 428 33.64 39.38 -13.42
CA THR A 428 34.63 40.29 -12.88
C THR A 428 35.87 40.00 -13.71
N LYS A 429 36.08 40.78 -14.77
CA LYS A 429 37.40 41.00 -15.31
C LYS A 429 38.19 41.58 -14.15
N THR A 430 38.74 40.71 -13.31
CA THR A 430 39.89 41.05 -12.51
C THR A 430 40.92 41.39 -13.58
N GLN A 431 41.00 42.68 -13.94
CA GLN A 431 42.21 43.19 -14.56
C GLN A 431 43.28 42.81 -13.56
N ARG A 432 43.96 41.68 -13.80
CA ARG A 432 45.33 41.52 -13.35
C ARG A 432 46.00 42.73 -13.95
N GLY A 433 46.17 43.77 -13.13
CA GLY A 433 47.05 44.86 -13.45
C GLY A 433 48.39 44.22 -13.73
N ASN A 434 48.72 44.05 -15.01
CA ASN A 434 50.11 44.11 -15.40
C ASN A 434 50.57 45.47 -14.87
N GLY A 435 51.53 45.43 -13.94
CA GLY A 435 51.93 46.58 -13.13
C GLY A 435 52.03 47.84 -13.98
N ILE A 436 51.14 48.78 -13.74
CA ILE A 436 51.37 50.17 -14.11
C ILE A 436 52.47 50.62 -13.15
N ASN A 437 53.69 50.62 -13.65
CA ASN A 437 54.84 51.24 -13.01
C ASN A 437 54.56 52.76 -13.02
N LEU A 438 53.93 53.27 -11.95
CA LEU A 438 53.78 54.70 -11.69
C LEU A 438 55.11 55.26 -11.18
N SER A 439 56.15 55.20 -12.02
CA SER A 439 57.35 56.00 -11.85
C SER A 439 57.44 57.00 -13.00
N GLY A 440 56.83 58.16 -12.77
CA GLY A 440 57.21 59.41 -13.42
C GLY A 440 56.51 59.75 -14.73
N THR A 441 55.41 60.49 -14.64
CA THR A 441 55.14 61.62 -15.56
C THR A 441 54.29 62.66 -14.83
N LYS A 442 54.76 63.92 -14.79
CA LYS A 442 54.09 65.10 -14.22
C LYS A 442 52.86 65.57 -15.04
N GLU A 443 52.34 64.74 -15.94
CA GLU A 443 51.22 65.09 -16.83
C GLU A 443 49.85 64.65 -16.28
N ALA A 444 49.81 63.79 -15.26
CA ALA A 444 48.55 63.32 -14.68
C ALA A 444 47.85 64.34 -13.76
N GLU A 445 48.58 65.34 -13.23
CA GLU A 445 48.00 66.38 -12.36
C GLU A 445 47.37 67.54 -13.15
N SER A 446 47.74 67.78 -14.42
CA SER A 446 47.15 68.89 -15.19
C SER A 446 45.76 68.56 -15.75
N LEU A 447 45.47 67.28 -16.01
CA LEU A 447 44.19 66.81 -16.55
C LEU A 447 43.06 66.70 -15.50
N LEU A 448 43.38 66.73 -14.21
CA LEU A 448 42.38 66.72 -13.13
C LEU A 448 41.91 68.12 -12.70
N SER A 449 42.51 69.20 -13.22
CA SER A 449 42.17 70.58 -12.84
C SER A 449 41.16 71.28 -13.75
N SER A 450 40.74 70.68 -14.87
CA SER A 450 39.90 71.36 -15.86
C SER A 450 38.75 70.49 -16.39
N LYS A 451 37.79 70.17 -15.52
CA LYS A 451 36.42 69.91 -15.98
C LYS A 451 35.42 70.07 -14.83
N ASN A 452 34.78 71.22 -14.80
CA ASN A 452 33.52 71.43 -14.10
C ASN A 452 32.46 70.52 -14.72
N ILE A 453 32.25 69.36 -14.11
CA ILE A 453 31.07 68.53 -14.35
C ILE A 453 30.12 68.79 -13.18
N THR A 454 29.15 69.67 -13.41
CA THR A 454 27.96 69.80 -12.55
C THR A 454 27.24 68.46 -12.51
N THR A 455 27.42 67.74 -11.42
CA THR A 455 26.68 66.52 -11.09
C THR A 455 25.50 66.92 -10.20
N HIS A 456 24.29 66.93 -10.77
CA HIS A 456 23.09 66.71 -9.97
C HIS A 456 23.03 65.22 -9.60
N GLN A 457 22.67 64.94 -8.34
CA GLN A 457 22.55 63.64 -7.67
C GLN A 457 23.84 63.07 -7.03
N SER A 458 24.10 63.50 -5.79
CA SER A 458 24.66 62.62 -4.75
C SER A 458 24.22 63.09 -3.35
N GLU A 459 22.92 63.01 -3.08
CA GLU A 459 22.50 62.69 -1.72
C GLU A 459 22.48 61.17 -1.62
N ILE A 460 22.99 60.62 -0.50
CA ILE A 460 23.30 59.21 -0.23
C ILE A 460 24.72 58.79 -0.66
N LEU A 461 25.71 59.23 0.12
CA LEU A 461 26.78 58.38 0.64
C LEU A 461 27.47 59.15 1.77
N ASN A 462 26.94 59.02 2.98
CA ASN A 462 27.73 59.33 4.16
C ASN A 462 28.98 58.43 4.12
N PRO A 463 30.20 58.98 4.30
CA PRO A 463 31.38 58.15 4.42
C PRO A 463 31.18 57.25 5.64
N LEU A 464 31.13 55.94 5.40
CA LEU A 464 31.15 54.92 6.44
C LEU A 464 32.34 55.21 7.35
N GLN A 465 32.08 55.64 8.58
CA GLN A 465 33.06 55.66 9.65
C GLN A 465 33.63 54.24 9.75
N THR A 466 34.92 54.09 9.49
CA THR A 466 35.68 52.87 9.77
C THR A 466 35.70 52.67 11.28
N GLN A 467 34.70 51.94 11.79
CA GLN A 467 34.79 51.35 13.12
C GLN A 467 35.64 50.08 13.02
N ASP A 468 36.70 50.01 13.81
CA ASP A 468 37.48 48.80 13.98
C ASP A 468 36.65 47.78 14.75
N TYR A 469 36.26 46.68 14.08
CA TYR A 469 35.55 45.59 14.72
C TYR A 469 36.52 44.46 15.04
N THR A 470 36.62 44.11 16.32
CA THR A 470 37.43 42.98 16.80
C THR A 470 36.55 41.72 16.84
N PHE A 471 36.92 40.68 16.10
CA PHE A 471 36.28 39.36 16.24
C PHE A 471 37.02 38.57 17.32
N ILE A 472 36.28 38.04 18.30
CA ILE A 472 36.85 37.14 19.30
C ILE A 472 36.72 35.71 18.78
N ILE A 473 37.86 35.03 18.60
CA ILE A 473 37.90 33.59 18.39
C ILE A 473 37.51 32.95 19.72
N LYS A 474 36.31 32.37 19.78
CA LYS A 474 35.81 31.72 20.98
C LYS A 474 36.47 30.37 21.22
N GLU A 475 36.69 29.63 20.13
CA GLU A 475 37.21 28.27 20.19
C GLU A 475 37.94 27.93 18.88
N LYS A 476 39.14 27.35 18.99
CA LYS A 476 39.94 26.85 17.87
C LYS A 476 40.23 25.37 18.13
N GLU A 477 39.50 24.49 17.45
CA GLU A 477 39.63 23.05 17.56
C GLU A 477 40.51 22.54 16.41
N LYS A 478 41.67 21.95 16.71
CA LYS A 478 42.55 21.36 15.70
C LYS A 478 42.02 19.98 15.30
N ILE A 479 41.65 19.82 14.03
CA ILE A 479 41.08 18.57 13.50
C ILE A 479 42.19 17.68 12.93
N ALA A 480 43.14 18.27 12.20
CA ALA A 480 44.25 17.56 11.57
C ALA A 480 45.44 18.52 11.34
N PRO A 481 46.64 18.01 10.96
CA PRO A 481 47.72 18.88 10.51
C PRO A 481 47.26 19.78 9.36
N GLY A 482 47.32 21.10 9.58
CA GLY A 482 46.86 22.11 8.61
C GLY A 482 45.35 22.37 8.58
N LEU A 483 44.55 21.74 9.47
CA LEU A 483 43.11 21.91 9.52
C LEU A 483 42.62 22.21 10.94
N ALA A 484 41.96 23.36 11.12
CA ALA A 484 41.29 23.72 12.35
C ALA A 484 39.85 24.17 12.08
N ARG A 485 38.95 23.87 13.02
CA ARG A 485 37.64 24.49 13.13
C ARG A 485 37.77 25.70 14.05
N VAL A 486 37.31 26.86 13.59
CA VAL A 486 37.33 28.10 14.36
C VAL A 486 35.88 28.54 14.58
N MET A 487 35.47 28.68 15.84
CA MET A 487 34.18 29.28 16.19
C MET A 487 34.39 30.76 16.52
N LEU A 488 33.81 31.61 15.69
CA LEU A 488 33.81 33.06 15.90
C LEU A 488 32.58 33.45 16.72
N GLN A 489 32.78 34.22 17.78
CA GLN A 489 31.68 34.86 18.49
C GLN A 489 31.50 36.28 17.92
N SER A 490 30.37 36.50 17.24
CA SER A 490 29.97 37.86 16.85
C SER A 490 29.64 38.65 18.11
N LEU A 491 30.29 39.80 18.30
CA LEU A 491 30.01 40.71 19.41
C LEU A 491 28.75 41.55 19.20
N ASP A 492 28.09 41.49 18.04
CA ASP A 492 26.91 42.33 17.81
C ASP A 492 25.94 41.78 16.75
N ALA A 493 24.65 41.69 17.12
CA ALA A 493 23.55 41.26 16.25
C ALA A 493 23.30 42.23 15.06
N ASN A 494 23.92 43.40 15.08
CA ASN A 494 23.69 44.49 14.13
C ASN A 494 24.56 44.46 12.87
N VAL A 495 25.54 43.56 12.75
CA VAL A 495 26.44 43.47 11.57
C VAL A 495 25.69 43.19 10.26
N LYS A 496 24.53 42.51 10.32
CA LYS A 496 23.65 42.29 9.15
C LYS A 496 23.05 43.57 8.57
N LYS A 497 22.98 44.66 9.35
CA LYS A 497 22.30 45.91 8.98
C LYS A 497 23.21 46.86 8.17
N PHE A 498 24.54 46.73 8.33
CA PHE A 498 25.51 47.68 7.77
C PHE A 498 26.23 47.19 6.51
N TYR A 499 26.06 45.93 6.12
CA TYR A 499 26.68 45.36 4.92
C TYR A 499 25.64 44.72 3.99
N PRO A 500 25.20 45.42 2.92
CA PRO A 500 24.25 44.89 1.94
C PRO A 500 24.70 43.58 1.27
N GLY A 501 26.01 43.32 1.24
CA GLY A 501 26.63 42.10 0.71
C GLY A 501 26.61 40.88 1.64
N LEU A 502 26.19 41.02 2.91
CA LEU A 502 26.09 39.88 3.84
C LEU A 502 24.97 38.88 3.45
N LYS A 503 24.07 39.27 2.53
CA LYS A 503 23.13 38.37 1.85
C LYS A 503 23.84 37.28 1.02
N LEU A 504 25.11 37.49 0.65
CA LEU A 504 25.94 36.52 -0.07
C LEU A 504 26.72 35.58 0.87
N SER A 505 26.72 35.82 2.19
CA SER A 505 27.24 34.85 3.15
C SER A 505 26.35 33.60 3.09
N GLY A 506 26.96 32.46 2.71
CA GLY A 506 26.23 31.23 2.45
C GLY A 506 26.08 30.83 0.97
N LYS A 507 26.75 31.50 0.02
CA LYS A 507 27.02 30.89 -1.30
C LYS A 507 28.07 29.79 -1.14
N SER A 508 27.63 28.55 -1.33
CA SER A 508 28.46 27.35 -1.21
C SER A 508 28.93 26.90 -2.59
N TRP A 509 30.22 26.62 -2.72
CA TRP A 509 30.82 26.12 -3.96
C TRP A 509 31.19 24.66 -3.73
N SER A 510 30.70 23.77 -4.59
CA SER A 510 31.13 22.38 -4.61
C SER A 510 32.36 22.25 -5.48
N ILE A 511 33.52 21.99 -4.88
CA ILE A 511 34.71 21.59 -5.63
C ILE A 511 34.72 20.07 -5.66
N THR A 512 34.56 19.52 -6.86
CA THR A 512 34.64 18.07 -7.08
C THR A 512 36.00 17.76 -7.67
N SER A 513 36.80 17.01 -6.92
CA SER A 513 38.07 16.51 -7.44
C SER A 513 37.81 15.50 -8.56
N LEU A 514 38.43 15.73 -9.71
CA LEU A 514 38.29 14.85 -10.89
C LEU A 514 38.98 13.49 -10.69
N GLN A 515 39.92 13.41 -9.75
CA GLN A 515 40.77 12.24 -9.56
C GLN A 515 40.12 11.17 -8.67
N ASN A 516 39.32 11.59 -7.69
CA ASN A 516 38.66 10.71 -6.71
C ASN A 516 37.14 10.95 -6.59
N PHE A 517 36.58 11.86 -7.38
CA PHE A 517 35.15 12.20 -7.41
C PHE A 517 34.58 12.63 -6.05
N VAL A 518 35.43 13.08 -5.13
CA VAL A 518 35.01 13.62 -3.83
C VAL A 518 34.63 15.09 -4.02
N SER A 519 33.37 15.42 -3.75
CA SER A 519 32.87 16.79 -3.71
C SER A 519 33.02 17.35 -2.29
N ARG A 520 33.72 18.48 -2.17
CA ARG A 520 33.82 19.25 -0.92
C ARG A 520 33.09 20.57 -1.09
N TYR A 521 32.22 20.88 -0.14
CA TYR A 521 31.48 22.15 -0.11
C TYR A 521 32.27 23.18 0.66
N TYR A 522 32.68 24.24 -0.03
CA TYR A 522 33.31 25.39 0.58
C TYR A 522 32.26 26.49 0.70
N THR A 523 31.98 26.91 1.92
CA THR A 523 31.25 28.17 2.13
C THR A 523 32.32 29.24 2.23
N ILE A 524 32.49 29.99 1.16
CA ILE A 524 33.39 31.11 1.16
C ILE A 524 32.73 32.23 1.99
N CYS A 525 33.40 32.65 3.06
CA CYS A 525 33.05 33.88 3.80
C CYS A 525 33.57 35.16 3.10
N ASN A 526 33.85 35.13 1.79
CA ASN A 526 34.36 36.27 1.00
C ASN A 526 33.28 37.31 0.67
N CYS A 527 32.43 37.64 1.63
CA CYS A 527 31.75 38.93 1.64
C CYS A 527 32.50 39.93 2.53
N MET A 528 33.66 39.52 3.07
CA MET A 528 34.56 40.38 3.81
C MET A 528 35.32 41.25 2.79
N GLY A 529 35.27 42.58 2.94
CA GLY A 529 36.14 43.47 2.18
C GLY A 529 37.61 43.07 2.37
N SER A 530 38.49 43.39 1.42
CA SER A 530 39.89 42.94 1.44
C SER A 530 40.57 43.15 2.80
N GLN A 531 40.29 44.28 3.45
CA GLN A 531 40.78 44.63 4.79
C GLN A 531 40.36 43.62 5.88
N ILE A 532 39.11 43.15 5.86
CA ILE A 532 38.61 42.18 6.85
C ILE A 532 39.16 40.77 6.54
N TYR A 533 39.37 40.44 5.26
CA TYR A 533 40.02 39.18 4.88
C TYR A 533 41.46 39.12 5.41
N ASP A 534 42.21 40.21 5.30
CA ASP A 534 43.59 40.27 5.79
C ASP A 534 43.65 40.09 7.32
N GLU A 535 42.72 40.71 8.07
CA GLU A 535 42.62 40.51 9.52
C GLU A 535 42.16 39.10 9.92
N TYR A 536 41.23 38.51 9.17
CA TYR A 536 40.86 37.10 9.36
C TYR A 536 42.06 36.16 9.14
N ILE A 537 42.85 36.39 8.10
CA ILE A 537 44.06 35.60 7.82
C ILE A 537 45.08 35.74 8.95
N LYS A 538 45.33 36.95 9.45
CA LYS A 538 46.19 37.18 10.63
C LYS A 538 45.69 36.41 11.85
N ALA A 539 44.39 36.48 12.14
CA ALA A 539 43.80 35.86 13.33
C ALA A 539 43.87 34.32 13.33
N ILE A 540 43.84 33.67 12.15
CA ILE A 540 43.94 32.21 12.05
C ILE A 540 45.38 31.68 11.92
N THR A 541 46.31 32.53 11.46
CA THR A 541 47.75 32.20 11.33
C THR A 541 48.54 32.46 12.61
N CYS A 542 48.03 33.30 13.52
CA CYS A 542 48.35 33.26 14.95
C CYS A 542 47.68 32.05 15.63
#